data_AF-A0A328SH37-F1
#
_entry.id   AF-A0A328SH37-F1
#
_cell.length_a   1.000
_cell.length_b   1.000
_cell.length_c   1.000
_cell.angle_alpha   90.00
_cell.angle_beta   90.00
_cell.angle_gamma   90.00
#
_symmetry.space_group_name_H-M   'P 1'
#
loop_
_entity.id
_entity.type
_entity.pdbx_description
1 polymer ?
#
loop_
_entity_poly.entity_id
_entity_poly.type
_entity_poly.pdbx_seq_one_letter_code
_entity_poly.pdbx_strand_id
1 'polypeptide(L)'
;MEDMIRLYIEKRREYQTKISADLKSIEENVYDICEVGDYFSIKSDEEIITIKAIEEDGTKRIAVKTSSMDDFIAFSNLRLTDHPDLILWIIQNGKIIEKGFNEVLINAVRNGENIINTLKALNVDYK
;
A
#
# COMPACT_ATOMS: atom_id res chain seq x y z
N MET A 1 -10.93 -39.54 3.28
CA MET A 1 -10.07 -38.73 2.37
C MET A 1 -10.77 -37.43 2.02
N GLU A 2 -12.05 -37.46 1.63
CA GLU A 2 -12.88 -36.28 1.42
C GLU A 2 -13.01 -35.38 2.66
N ASP A 3 -13.18 -35.95 3.86
CA ASP A 3 -13.30 -35.17 5.11
C ASP A 3 -12.02 -34.40 5.45
N MET A 4 -10.86 -34.98 5.17
CA MET A 4 -9.57 -34.31 5.36
C MET A 4 -9.40 -33.14 4.39
N ILE A 5 -9.76 -33.32 3.11
CA ILE A 5 -9.68 -32.26 2.10
C ILE A 5 -10.63 -31.11 2.47
N ARG A 6 -11.86 -31.41 2.92
CA ARG A 6 -12.81 -30.40 3.41
C ARG A 6 -12.24 -29.61 4.58
N LEU A 7 -11.65 -30.28 5.56
CA LEU A 7 -10.99 -29.63 6.70
C LEU A 7 -9.86 -28.67 6.27
N TYR A 8 -9.02 -29.06 5.31
CA TYR A 8 -7.96 -28.18 4.80
C TYR A 8 -8.52 -26.97 4.05
N ILE A 9 -9.61 -27.13 3.29
CA ILE A 9 -10.28 -26.02 2.61
C ILE A 9 -10.86 -25.04 3.64
N GLU A 10 -11.50 -25.53 4.69
CA GLU A 10 -12.04 -24.70 5.77
C GLU A 10 -10.93 -23.91 6.49
N LYS A 11 -9.85 -24.58 6.89
CA LYS A 11 -8.68 -23.92 7.50
C LYS A 11 -8.08 -22.86 6.59
N ARG A 12 -7.93 -23.15 5.29
CA ARG A 12 -7.43 -22.17 4.32
C ARG A 12 -8.32 -20.92 4.27
N ARG A 13 -9.64 -21.08 4.26
CA ARG A 13 -10.60 -19.95 4.28
C ARG A 13 -10.51 -19.16 5.59
N GLU A 14 -10.35 -19.84 6.71
CA GLU A 14 -10.17 -19.21 8.02
C GLU A 14 -8.91 -18.33 8.04
N TYR A 15 -7.77 -18.87 7.60
CA TYR A 15 -6.52 -18.11 7.56
C TYR A 15 -6.55 -16.95 6.56
N GLN A 16 -7.14 -17.16 5.37
CA GLN A 16 -7.31 -16.08 4.40
C GLN A 16 -8.16 -14.94 4.98
N THR A 17 -9.25 -15.27 5.70
CA THR A 17 -10.09 -14.25 6.34
C THR A 17 -9.31 -13.43 7.37
N LYS A 18 -8.51 -14.07 8.21
CA LYS A 18 -7.68 -13.36 9.22
C LYS A 18 -6.67 -12.42 8.56
N ILE A 19 -5.96 -12.92 7.56
CA ILE A 19 -4.97 -12.14 6.81
C ILE A 19 -5.61 -10.96 6.08
N SER A 20 -6.76 -11.17 5.43
CA SER A 20 -7.49 -10.08 4.78
C SER A 20 -7.95 -9.02 5.77
N ALA A 21 -8.28 -9.39 7.02
CA ALA A 21 -8.60 -8.43 8.07
C ALA A 21 -7.36 -7.63 8.51
N ASP A 22 -6.21 -8.27 8.68
CA ASP A 22 -4.95 -7.60 9.03
C ASP A 22 -4.53 -6.61 7.93
N LEU A 23 -4.58 -7.04 6.67
CA LEU A 23 -4.27 -6.19 5.50
C LEU A 23 -5.23 -5.00 5.41
N LYS A 24 -6.53 -5.22 5.65
CA LYS A 24 -7.54 -4.16 5.68
C LYS A 24 -7.28 -3.15 6.79
N SER A 25 -6.88 -3.61 7.98
CA SER A 25 -6.54 -2.70 9.08
C SER A 25 -5.34 -1.81 8.74
N ILE A 26 -4.33 -2.34 8.04
CA ILE A 26 -3.18 -1.54 7.58
C ILE A 26 -3.63 -0.50 6.55
N GLU A 27 -4.47 -0.89 5.59
CA GLU A 27 -5.07 0.03 4.61
C GLU A 27 -5.87 1.16 5.29
N GLU A 28 -6.70 0.83 6.27
CA GLU A 28 -7.48 1.81 7.04
C GLU A 28 -6.60 2.80 7.81
N ASN A 29 -5.48 2.34 8.40
CA ASN A 29 -4.56 3.20 9.15
C ASN A 29 -3.88 4.26 8.29
N VAL A 30 -3.73 4.00 6.98
CA VAL A 30 -3.07 4.94 6.06
C VAL A 30 -4.06 5.69 5.17
N TYR A 31 -5.35 5.35 5.23
CA TYR A 31 -6.36 5.84 4.32
C TYR A 31 -6.48 7.37 4.32
N ASP A 32 -6.42 8.00 5.49
CA ASP A 32 -6.58 9.46 5.63
C ASP A 32 -5.28 10.25 5.45
N ILE A 33 -4.13 9.58 5.30
CA ILE A 33 -2.80 10.21 5.21
C ILE A 33 -2.13 10.01 3.85
N CYS A 34 -2.87 9.55 2.84
CA CYS A 34 -2.39 9.41 1.47
C CYS A 34 -3.48 9.80 0.47
N GLU A 35 -3.07 10.24 -0.72
CA GLU A 35 -3.94 10.51 -1.85
C GLU A 35 -3.68 9.53 -3.00
N VAL A 36 -4.66 9.33 -3.88
CA VAL A 36 -4.47 8.48 -5.07
C VAL A 36 -3.29 8.98 -5.89
N GLY A 37 -2.35 8.09 -6.19
CA GLY A 37 -1.10 8.42 -6.88
C GLY A 37 0.11 8.49 -5.96
N ASP A 38 -0.08 8.71 -4.66
CA ASP A 38 1.00 8.69 -3.67
C ASP A 38 1.66 7.32 -3.63
N TYR A 39 2.99 7.30 -3.65
CA TYR A 39 3.77 6.07 -3.59
C TYR A 39 5.13 6.31 -2.94
N PHE A 40 5.68 5.24 -2.41
CA PHE A 40 7.08 5.18 -1.97
C PHE A 40 7.62 3.77 -2.20
N SER A 41 8.93 3.64 -2.19
CA SER A 41 9.60 2.35 -2.36
C SER A 41 10.55 2.08 -1.21
N ILE A 42 10.55 0.84 -0.74
CA ILE A 42 11.44 0.35 0.30
C ILE A 42 12.36 -0.68 -0.33
N LYS A 43 13.66 -0.50 -0.12
CA LYS A 43 14.65 -1.51 -0.48
C LYS A 43 14.69 -2.56 0.63
N SER A 44 14.14 -3.75 0.35
CA SER A 44 14.41 -4.96 1.12
C SER A 44 15.77 -5.54 0.67
N ASP A 45 16.36 -6.43 1.47
CA ASP A 45 17.68 -7.01 1.21
C ASP A 45 17.78 -7.70 -0.16
N GLU A 46 16.66 -8.23 -0.66
CA GLU A 46 16.59 -8.98 -1.92
C GLU A 46 15.75 -8.29 -3.02
N GLU A 47 14.89 -7.33 -2.67
CA GLU A 47 13.94 -6.76 -3.62
C GLU A 47 13.51 -5.32 -3.28
N ILE A 48 13.11 -4.55 -4.29
CA ILE A 48 12.43 -3.27 -4.09
C ILE A 48 10.93 -3.53 -4.00
N ILE A 49 10.32 -3.10 -2.90
CA ILE A 49 8.88 -3.15 -2.66
C ILE A 49 8.34 -1.74 -2.79
N THR A 50 7.46 -1.52 -3.75
CA THR A 50 6.77 -0.25 -3.96
C THR A 50 5.35 -0.35 -3.43
N ILE A 51 4.97 0.58 -2.57
CA ILE A 51 3.62 0.73 -2.04
C ILE A 51 3.00 1.98 -2.65
N LYS A 52 1.75 1.89 -3.11
CA LYS A 52 1.06 2.97 -3.80
C LYS A 52 -0.41 3.02 -3.42
N ALA A 53 -0.94 4.23 -3.22
CA ALA A 53 -2.36 4.48 -3.19
C ALA A 53 -2.91 4.52 -4.63
N ILE A 54 -3.86 3.64 -4.93
CA ILE A 54 -4.50 3.52 -6.25
C ILE A 54 -6.00 3.72 -6.13
N GLU A 55 -6.66 3.97 -7.25
CA GLU A 55 -8.12 3.93 -7.35
C GLU A 55 -8.51 2.60 -8.01
N GLU A 56 -9.34 1.81 -7.34
CA GLU A 56 -9.89 0.56 -7.83
C GLU A 56 -11.40 0.58 -7.57
N ASP A 57 -12.21 0.38 -8.63
CA ASP A 57 -13.68 0.45 -8.57
C ASP A 57 -14.22 1.73 -7.90
N GLY A 58 -13.59 2.87 -8.15
CA GLY A 58 -13.96 4.18 -7.57
C GLY A 58 -13.66 4.32 -6.08
N THR A 59 -12.88 3.41 -5.51
CA THR A 59 -12.46 3.43 -4.10
C THR A 59 -10.93 3.50 -4.00
N LYS A 60 -10.41 4.34 -3.11
CA LYS A 60 -8.98 4.40 -2.82
C LYS A 60 -8.55 3.11 -2.11
N ARG A 61 -7.52 2.45 -2.65
CA ARG A 61 -6.92 1.21 -2.13
C ARG A 61 -5.43 1.38 -1.97
N ILE A 62 -4.83 0.56 -1.12
CA ILE A 62 -3.37 0.44 -1.04
C ILE A 62 -2.95 -0.78 -1.82
N ALA A 63 -1.98 -0.59 -2.71
CA ALA A 63 -1.45 -1.64 -3.55
C ALA A 63 0.05 -1.77 -3.37
N VAL A 64 0.53 -2.98 -3.65
CA VAL A 64 1.94 -3.34 -3.61
C VAL A 64 2.39 -3.84 -4.96
N LYS A 65 3.63 -3.53 -5.29
CA LYS A 65 4.36 -4.10 -6.41
C LYS A 65 5.77 -4.42 -5.94
N THR A 66 6.31 -5.54 -6.39
CA THR A 66 7.74 -5.81 -6.28
C THR A 66 8.41 -5.69 -7.63
N SER A 67 9.74 -5.69 -7.67
CA SER A 67 10.49 -5.56 -8.94
C SER A 67 10.25 -6.69 -9.94
N SER A 68 9.84 -7.86 -9.45
CA SER A 68 9.51 -9.05 -10.24
C SER A 68 8.05 -9.10 -10.73
N MET A 69 7.21 -8.16 -10.30
CA MET A 69 5.79 -8.09 -10.69
C MET A 69 5.56 -7.11 -11.84
N ASP A 70 4.69 -7.48 -12.78
CA ASP A 70 4.33 -6.61 -13.91
C ASP A 70 3.45 -5.43 -13.44
N ASP A 71 2.46 -5.70 -12.59
CA ASP A 71 1.46 -4.72 -12.13
C ASP A 71 1.35 -4.62 -10.60
N PHE A 72 0.66 -3.57 -10.14
CA PHE A 72 0.30 -3.39 -8.74
C PHE A 72 -0.87 -4.30 -8.36
N ILE A 73 -0.81 -4.88 -7.17
CA ILE A 73 -1.90 -5.68 -6.60
C ILE A 73 -2.39 -4.98 -5.33
N ALA A 74 -3.69 -4.67 -5.30
CA ALA A 74 -4.33 -4.14 -4.10
C ALA A 74 -4.22 -5.12 -2.93
N PHE A 75 -4.08 -4.62 -1.71
CA PHE A 75 -3.96 -5.45 -0.51
C PHE A 75 -5.17 -6.37 -0.35
N SER A 76 -6.36 -5.88 -0.71
CA SER A 76 -7.61 -6.64 -0.77
C SER A 76 -7.56 -7.87 -1.69
N ASN A 77 -6.70 -7.84 -2.71
CA ASN A 77 -6.58 -8.87 -3.74
C ASN A 77 -5.41 -9.84 -3.48
N LEU A 78 -4.63 -9.63 -2.42
CA LEU A 78 -3.54 -10.55 -2.05
C LEU A 78 -4.07 -11.88 -1.51
N ARG A 79 -3.58 -12.97 -2.09
CA ARG A 79 -3.97 -14.35 -1.75
C ARG A 79 -2.79 -15.15 -1.24
N LEU A 80 -3.07 -15.99 -0.25
CA LEU A 80 -2.11 -16.90 0.37
C LEU A 80 -1.34 -17.79 -0.60
N THR A 81 -1.96 -18.18 -1.72
CA THR A 81 -1.34 -19.08 -2.70
C THR A 81 -0.42 -18.37 -3.68
N ASP A 82 -0.56 -17.06 -3.82
CA ASP A 82 0.02 -16.33 -4.92
C ASP A 82 1.21 -15.49 -4.40
N HIS A 83 1.06 -14.89 -3.22
CA HIS A 83 2.05 -13.95 -2.66
C HIS A 83 2.27 -14.09 -1.14
N PRO A 84 2.56 -15.29 -0.60
CA PRO A 84 2.65 -15.51 0.85
C PRO A 84 3.73 -14.68 1.54
N ASP A 85 4.93 -14.56 0.95
CA ASP A 85 6.04 -13.82 1.54
C ASP A 85 5.78 -12.30 1.55
N LEU A 86 5.15 -11.79 0.49
CA LEU A 86 4.76 -10.38 0.41
C LEU A 86 3.69 -10.02 1.43
N ILE A 87 2.68 -10.89 1.59
CA ILE A 87 1.65 -10.74 2.63
C ILE A 87 2.32 -10.68 4.01
N LEU A 88 3.21 -11.63 4.31
CA LEU A 88 3.90 -11.67 5.59
C LEU A 88 4.71 -10.39 5.82
N TRP A 89 5.44 -9.94 4.80
CA TRP A 89 6.22 -8.72 4.86
C TRP A 89 5.34 -7.50 5.14
N ILE A 90 4.20 -7.35 4.44
CA ILE A 90 3.28 -6.23 4.66
C ILE A 90 2.77 -6.22 6.10
N ILE A 91 2.31 -7.37 6.60
CA ILE A 91 1.77 -7.48 7.96
C ILE A 91 2.83 -7.15 9.01
N GLN A 92 4.05 -7.65 8.85
CA GLN A 92 5.16 -7.35 9.76
C GLN A 92 5.60 -5.89 9.72
N ASN A 93 5.42 -5.22 8.58
CA ASN A 93 5.95 -3.89 8.32
C ASN A 93 4.86 -2.80 8.20
N GLY A 94 3.64 -3.04 8.67
CA GLY A 94 2.53 -2.08 8.60
C GLY A 94 2.88 -0.67 9.12
N LYS A 95 3.66 -0.58 10.21
CA LYS A 95 4.15 0.71 10.74
C LYS A 95 5.13 1.43 9.83
N ILE A 96 5.91 0.70 9.04
CA ILE A 96 6.83 1.29 8.06
C ILE A 96 6.00 1.86 6.91
N ILE A 97 4.93 1.17 6.51
CA ILE A 97 4.02 1.65 5.46
C ILE A 97 3.37 2.97 5.87
N GLU A 98 2.86 3.06 7.11
CA GLU A 98 2.30 4.29 7.67
C GLU A 98 3.31 5.43 7.71
N LYS A 99 4.55 5.16 8.13
CA LYS A 99 5.63 6.17 8.11
C LYS A 99 5.97 6.62 6.69
N GLY A 100 6.00 5.69 5.73
CA GLY A 100 6.24 6.00 4.32
C GLY A 100 5.23 6.99 3.76
N PHE A 101 3.94 6.78 4.00
CA PHE A 101 2.91 7.72 3.57
C PHE A 101 2.97 9.07 4.30
N ASN A 102 3.28 9.09 5.60
CA ASN A 102 3.52 10.35 6.32
C ASN A 102 4.65 11.18 5.69
N GLU A 103 5.75 10.53 5.28
CA GLU A 103 6.85 11.22 4.61
C GLU A 103 6.44 11.74 3.22
N VAL A 104 5.68 10.95 2.45
CA VAL A 104 5.12 11.38 1.16
C VAL A 104 4.23 12.61 1.33
N LEU A 105 3.33 12.60 2.31
CA LEU A 105 2.45 13.72 2.64
C LEU A 105 3.24 14.99 2.98
N ILE A 106 4.22 14.90 3.88
CA ILE A 106 5.08 16.04 4.27
C ILE A 106 5.82 16.59 3.06
N ASN A 107 6.35 15.71 2.20
CA ASN A 107 7.07 16.11 1.01
C ASN A 107 6.15 16.78 -0.03
N ALA A 108 4.92 16.28 -0.20
CA ALA A 108 3.94 16.86 -1.10
C ALA A 108 3.60 18.31 -0.69
N VAL A 109 3.35 18.55 0.61
CA VAL A 109 3.11 19.90 1.13
C VAL A 109 4.30 20.82 0.89
N ARG A 110 5.52 20.39 1.26
CA ARG A 110 6.74 21.19 1.06
C ARG A 110 6.99 21.53 -0.40
N ASN A 111 6.77 20.57 -1.30
CA ASN A 111 6.91 20.78 -2.73
C ASN A 111 5.86 21.78 -3.24
N GLY A 112 4.61 21.67 -2.77
CA GLY A 112 3.54 22.63 -3.08
C GLY A 112 3.89 24.05 -2.64
N GLU A 113 4.35 24.23 -1.39
CA GLU A 113 4.79 25.52 -0.85
C GLU A 113 5.92 26.12 -1.68
N ASN A 114 6.94 25.32 -2.02
CA ASN A 114 8.07 25.76 -2.83
C ASN A 114 7.63 26.21 -4.23
N ILE A 115 6.72 25.48 -4.87
CA ILE A 115 6.16 25.84 -6.17
C ILE A 115 5.42 27.18 -6.07
N ILE A 116 4.52 27.34 -5.09
CA ILE A 116 3.75 28.59 -4.89
C ILE A 116 4.70 29.77 -4.65
N ASN A 117 5.68 29.61 -3.76
CA ASN A 117 6.65 30.66 -3.44
C ASN A 117 7.49 31.05 -4.67
N THR A 118 7.89 30.07 -5.47
CA THR A 118 8.64 30.32 -6.71
C THR A 118 7.79 31.09 -7.72
N LEU A 119 6.51 30.71 -7.89
CA LEU A 119 5.58 31.42 -8.78
C LEU A 119 5.33 32.86 -8.33
N LYS A 120 5.19 33.09 -7.01
CA LYS A 120 5.08 34.44 -6.42
C LYS A 120 6.32 35.30 -6.66
N ALA A 121 7.50 34.71 -6.57
CA ALA A 121 8.75 35.41 -6.84
C ALA A 121 8.92 35.74 -8.33
N LEU A 122 8.41 34.89 -9.23
CA LEU A 122 8.46 35.08 -10.67
C LEU A 122 7.36 36.01 -11.22
N ASN A 123 6.26 36.20 -10.50
CA ASN A 123 5.11 37.01 -10.95
C ASN A 123 4.45 37.76 -9.79
N VAL A 124 4.40 39.09 -9.89
CA VAL A 124 3.92 40.02 -8.84
C VAL A 124 2.42 39.85 -8.50
N ASP A 125 1.63 39.20 -9.36
CA ASP A 125 0.17 39.04 -9.23
C ASP A 125 -0.31 37.61 -8.88
N TYR A 126 0.59 36.68 -8.56
CA TYR A 126 0.16 35.36 -8.06
C TYR A 126 -0.25 35.51 -6.58
N LYS A 127 -1.53 35.77 -6.30
CA LYS A 127 -2.05 35.87 -4.92
C LYS A 127 -2.03 34.53 -4.20
#